data_AF-A0A3D3YVT2-F1
#
_entry.id   AF-A0A3D3YVT2-F1
#
_cell.length_a   1.000
_cell.length_b   1.000
_cell.length_c   1.000
_cell.angle_alpha   90.00
_cell.angle_beta   90.00
_cell.angle_gamma   90.00
#
_symmetry.space_group_name_H-M   'P 1'
#
loop_
_entity.id
_entity.type
_entity.pdbx_description
1 polymer ?
#
loop_
_entity_poly.entity_id
_entity_poly.type
_entity_poly.pdbx_seq_one_letter_code
_entity_poly.pdbx_strand_id
1 'polypeptide(L)'
;EQQYATDPWYIHLYRTSYAYHGVHPFYMWYWGAHAMDHLGDVIFVGADRKAVARMGFRTASTFADALEMAGETVGTSPRITYLHAPPLALADVR
;
A
#
# COMPACT_ATOMS: atom_id res chain seq x y z
N GLU A 1 -16.57 -7.27 -2.52
CA GLU A 1 -16.97 -5.95 -2.03
C GLU A 1 -18.37 -5.93 -1.41
N GLN A 2 -19.44 -6.29 -2.15
CA GLN A 2 -20.83 -6.28 -1.64
C GLN A 2 -21.00 -6.96 -0.27
N GLN A 3 -20.42 -8.14 -0.07
CA GLN A 3 -20.45 -8.85 1.23
C GLN A 3 -19.95 -7.95 2.38
N TYR A 4 -18.82 -7.27 2.20
CA TYR A 4 -18.23 -6.38 3.21
C TYR A 4 -18.99 -5.05 3.34
N ALA A 5 -19.69 -4.63 2.29
CA ALA A 5 -20.51 -3.42 2.30
C ALA A 5 -21.79 -3.59 3.12
N THR A 6 -22.37 -4.79 3.11
CA THR A 6 -23.65 -5.09 3.74
C THR A 6 -23.55 -5.91 5.02
N ASP A 7 -22.33 -6.29 5.44
CA ASP A 7 -22.13 -7.07 6.65
C ASP A 7 -22.58 -6.27 7.90
N PRO A 8 -23.57 -6.77 8.67
CA PRO A 8 -24.07 -6.06 9.85
C PRO A 8 -23.00 -5.79 10.90
N TRP A 9 -21.98 -6.66 11.01
CA TRP A 9 -20.89 -6.49 11.96
C TRP A 9 -19.99 -5.31 11.59
N TYR A 10 -19.55 -5.22 10.32
CA TYR A 10 -18.76 -4.08 9.85
C TYR A 10 -19.54 -2.76 9.92
N ILE A 11 -20.84 -2.79 9.59
CA ILE A 11 -21.71 -1.61 9.71
C ILE A 11 -21.81 -1.15 11.17
N HIS A 12 -21.98 -2.08 12.12
CA HIS A 12 -22.04 -1.74 13.54
C HIS A 12 -20.73 -1.09 13.99
N LEU A 13 -19.59 -1.74 13.77
CA LEU A 13 -18.27 -1.19 14.13
C LEU A 13 -18.02 0.20 13.55
N TYR A 14 -18.40 0.43 12.28
CA TYR A 14 -18.29 1.73 11.64
C TYR A 14 -19.15 2.80 12.33
N ARG A 15 -20.41 2.47 12.65
CA ARG A 15 -21.37 3.44 13.20
C ARG A 15 -21.20 3.70 14.70
N THR A 16 -20.66 2.75 15.45
CA THR A 16 -20.64 2.83 16.93
C THR A 16 -19.27 2.67 17.56
N SER A 17 -18.24 2.28 16.79
CA SER A 17 -16.92 1.91 17.34
C SER A 17 -15.74 2.55 16.61
N TYR A 18 -15.96 3.65 15.87
CA TYR A 18 -14.92 4.41 15.16
C TYR A 18 -14.07 3.59 14.19
N ALA A 19 -14.55 2.41 13.77
CA ALA A 19 -13.88 1.62 12.76
C ALA A 19 -14.10 2.26 11.38
N TYR A 20 -13.26 1.89 10.40
CA TYR A 20 -13.58 2.17 9.01
C TYR A 20 -14.76 1.31 8.52
N HIS A 21 -15.48 1.80 7.52
CA HIS A 21 -16.50 1.00 6.83
C HIS A 21 -15.86 -0.25 6.21
N GLY A 22 -16.58 -1.37 6.13
CA GLY A 22 -16.04 -2.65 5.66
C GLY A 22 -15.44 -2.62 4.24
N VAL A 23 -15.84 -1.64 3.42
CA VAL A 23 -15.29 -1.45 2.07
C VAL A 23 -14.03 -0.57 2.01
N HIS A 24 -13.65 0.10 3.09
CA HIS A 24 -12.54 1.06 3.09
C HIS A 24 -11.21 0.49 2.57
N PRO A 25 -10.78 -0.74 2.92
CA PRO A 25 -9.54 -1.31 2.38
C PRO A 25 -9.56 -1.46 0.84
N PHE A 26 -10.73 -1.72 0.25
CA PHE A 26 -10.88 -1.84 -1.20
C PHE A 26 -10.70 -0.48 -1.88
N TYR A 27 -11.25 0.59 -1.31
CA TYR A 27 -11.06 1.94 -1.83
C TYR A 27 -9.61 2.41 -1.74
N MET A 28 -8.93 2.14 -0.62
CA MET A 28 -7.50 2.41 -0.48
C MET A 28 -6.68 1.67 -1.54
N TRP A 29 -7.08 0.43 -1.87
CA TRP A 29 -6.46 -0.35 -2.92
C TRP A 29 -6.67 0.24 -4.32
N TYR A 30 -7.90 0.65 -4.65
CA TYR A 30 -8.22 1.25 -5.94
C TYR A 30 -7.49 2.57 -6.20
N TRP A 31 -7.29 3.39 -5.16
CA TRP A 31 -6.46 4.59 -5.26
C TRP A 31 -5.02 4.26 -5.64
N GLY A 32 -4.46 3.18 -5.08
CA GLY A 32 -3.12 2.71 -5.43
C GLY A 32 -3.01 2.16 -6.85
N ALA A 33 -4.09 1.61 -7.41
CA ALA A 33 -4.08 0.96 -8.72
C ALA A 33 -3.61 1.89 -9.84
N HIS A 34 -4.01 3.16 -9.85
CA HIS A 34 -3.52 4.13 -10.85
C HIS A 34 -2.03 4.43 -10.71
N ALA A 35 -1.49 4.46 -9.49
CA ALA A 35 -0.05 4.61 -9.31
C ALA A 35 0.71 3.40 -9.89
N MET A 36 0.11 2.20 -9.81
CA MET A 36 0.73 0.98 -10.32
C MET A 36 0.97 0.98 -11.82
N ASP A 37 0.19 1.74 -12.61
CA ASP A 37 0.43 1.90 -14.05
C ASP A 37 1.76 2.62 -14.36
N HIS A 38 2.35 3.27 -13.35
CA HIS A 38 3.58 4.06 -13.49
C HIS A 38 4.76 3.50 -12.68
N LEU A 39 4.53 2.52 -11.81
CA LEU A 39 5.56 1.93 -10.95
C LEU A 39 6.06 0.61 -11.54
N GLY A 40 7.39 0.44 -11.60
CA GLY A 40 7.99 -0.81 -12.07
C GLY A 40 7.96 -1.93 -11.03
N ASP A 41 7.99 -1.58 -9.74
CA ASP A 41 8.00 -2.53 -8.62
C ASP A 41 7.64 -1.81 -7.31
N VAL A 42 7.03 -2.54 -6.38
CA VAL A 42 6.60 -2.05 -5.07
C VAL A 42 6.92 -3.08 -3.99
N ILE A 43 7.71 -2.64 -3.01
CA ILE A 43 8.19 -3.48 -1.91
C ILE A 43 7.72 -2.87 -0.58
N PHE A 44 6.88 -3.60 0.15
CA PHE A 44 6.42 -3.20 1.48
C PHE A 44 7.37 -3.73 2.55
N VAL A 45 7.96 -2.85 3.36
CA VAL A 45 8.83 -3.26 4.47
C VAL A 45 8.01 -3.57 5.71
N GLY A 46 8.20 -4.75 6.30
CA GLY A 46 7.55 -5.17 7.55
C GLY A 46 6.06 -5.52 7.43
N ALA A 47 5.54 -5.65 6.21
CA ALA A 47 4.14 -5.99 5.97
C ALA A 47 3.88 -7.50 6.06
N ASP A 48 2.61 -7.87 6.30
CA ASP A 48 2.20 -9.28 6.32
C ASP A 48 2.39 -9.92 4.92
N ARG A 49 3.22 -10.97 4.85
CA ARG A 49 3.59 -11.62 3.59
C ARG A 49 2.38 -12.13 2.81
N LYS A 50 1.37 -12.65 3.51
CA LYS A 50 0.18 -13.24 2.87
C LYS A 50 -0.72 -12.15 2.29
N ALA A 51 -0.90 -11.04 2.99
CA ALA A 51 -1.67 -9.89 2.53
C ALA A 51 -1.00 -9.23 1.32
N VAL A 52 0.31 -8.95 1.40
CA VAL A 52 1.08 -8.35 0.31
C VAL A 52 1.05 -9.22 -0.94
N ALA A 53 1.28 -10.52 -0.81
CA ALA A 53 1.26 -11.43 -1.95
C ALA A 53 -0.12 -11.48 -2.64
N ARG A 54 -1.22 -11.41 -1.87
CA ARG A 54 -2.58 -11.34 -2.42
C ARG A 54 -2.86 -10.05 -3.18
N MET A 55 -2.17 -8.97 -2.84
CA MET A 55 -2.25 -7.68 -3.52
C MET A 55 -1.30 -7.59 -4.73
N GLY A 56 -0.51 -8.63 -5.01
CA GLY A 56 0.40 -8.66 -6.16
C GLY A 56 1.73 -7.94 -5.93
N PHE A 57 2.17 -7.82 -4.68
CA PHE A 57 3.38 -7.09 -4.31
C PHE A 57 4.46 -7.95 -3.69
N ARG A 58 5.64 -7.34 -3.48
CA ARG A 58 6.75 -7.91 -2.74
C ARG A 58 6.85 -7.32 -1.34
N THR A 59 7.48 -8.05 -0.43
CA THR A 59 7.73 -7.56 0.92
C THR A 59 9.08 -8.03 1.44
N ALA A 60 9.71 -7.16 2.22
CA ALA A 60 10.98 -7.37 2.88
C ALA A 60 10.81 -7.21 4.39
N SER A 61 11.61 -7.94 5.18
CA SER A 61 11.60 -7.76 6.64
C SER A 61 12.34 -6.49 7.07
N THR A 62 13.34 -6.07 6.29
CA THR A 62 14.17 -4.90 6.59
C THR A 62 14.25 -3.95 5.39
N PHE A 63 14.61 -2.70 5.67
CA PHE A 63 14.84 -1.71 4.61
C PHE A 63 16.04 -2.05 3.73
N ALA A 64 17.09 -2.67 4.31
CA ALA A 64 18.26 -3.11 3.56
C ALA A 64 17.90 -4.18 2.52
N ASP A 65 17.14 -5.20 2.93
CA ASP A 65 16.66 -6.25 2.02
C ASP A 65 15.77 -5.65 0.92
N ALA A 66 14.94 -4.65 1.25
CA ALA A 66 14.11 -3.97 0.26
C ALA A 66 14.93 -3.23 -0.81
N LEU A 67 16.02 -2.57 -0.41
CA LEU A 67 16.93 -1.90 -1.35
C LEU A 67 17.68 -2.91 -2.24
N GLU A 68 18.10 -4.05 -1.68
CA GLU A 68 18.71 -5.14 -2.45
C GLU A 68 17.73 -5.67 -3.50
N MET A 69 16.51 -6.01 -3.07
CA MET A 69 15.43 -6.47 -3.94
C MET A 69 15.09 -5.45 -5.03
N ALA A 70 15.05 -4.15 -4.70
CA ALA A 70 14.78 -3.10 -5.68
C ALA A 70 15.84 -3.05 -6.80
N GLY A 71 17.09 -3.43 -6.49
CA GLY A 71 18.18 -3.50 -7.45
C GLY A 71 17.93 -4.46 -8.62
N GLU A 72 17.08 -5.49 -8.43
CA GLU A 72 16.65 -6.39 -9.50
C GLU A 72 15.85 -5.65 -10.60
N THR A 73 15.14 -4.58 -10.21
CA THR A 73 14.28 -3.78 -11.08
C THR A 73 15.02 -2.57 -11.65
N VAL A 74 15.79 -1.85 -10.82
CA VAL A 74 16.39 -0.55 -11.19
C VAL A 74 17.91 -0.60 -11.40
N GLY A 75 18.54 -1.76 -11.22
CA GLY A 75 19.99 -1.93 -11.33
C GLY A 75 20.76 -1.57 -10.05
N THR A 76 22.08 -1.63 -10.13
CA THR A 76 22.98 -1.60 -8.95
C THR A 76 23.37 -0.19 -8.47
N SER A 77 23.09 0.86 -9.25
CA SER A 77 23.43 2.24 -8.88
C SER A 77 22.30 3.23 -9.22
N PRO A 78 21.12 3.08 -8.61
CA PRO A 78 20.01 4.00 -8.83
C PRO A 78 20.25 5.33 -8.11
N ARG A 79 19.59 6.39 -8.58
CA ARG A 79 19.40 7.61 -7.78
C ARG A 79 18.21 7.38 -6.85
N ILE A 80 18.40 7.63 -5.55
CA ILE A 80 17.37 7.41 -4.53
C ILE A 80 16.80 8.75 -4.09
N THR A 81 15.48 8.87 -4.11
CA THR A 81 14.74 9.95 -3.47
C THR A 81 14.09 9.41 -2.21
N TYR A 82 14.28 10.09 -1.07
CA TYR A 82 13.66 9.74 0.19
C TYR A 82 12.61 10.79 0.57
N LEU A 83 11.37 10.35 0.78
CA LEU A 83 10.27 11.20 1.20
C LEU A 83 9.95 10.91 2.68
N HIS A 84 10.22 11.88 3.55
CA HIS A 84 9.77 11.89 4.93
C HIS A 84 8.76 13.02 5.10
N ALA A 85 7.48 12.66 5.18
CA ALA A 85 6.37 13.61 5.15
C ALA A 85 5.27 13.22 6.17
N PRO A 86 4.46 14.18 6.63
CA PRO A 86 3.23 13.87 7.38
C PRO A 86 2.24 13.07 6.50
N PRO A 87 1.18 12.48 7.08
CA PRO A 87 0.25 11.61 6.36
C PRO A 87 -0.42 12.21 5.11
N LEU A 88 -0.45 13.54 5.00
CA LEU A 88 -0.92 14.26 3.82
C LEU A 88 0.26 15.07 3.27
N ALA A 89 0.81 14.61 2.13
CA ALA A 89 1.84 15.33 1.39
C ALA A 89 1.20 16.09 0.22
N LEU A 90 1.57 17.35 0.04
CA LEU A 90 1.21 18.17 -1.12
C LEU A 90 2.47 18.38 -1.96
N ALA A 91 2.43 17.96 -3.22
CA ALA A 91 3.51 18.17 -4.17
C ALA A 91 3.08 19.19 -5.23
N ASP A 92 3.96 20.12 -5.56
CA ASP A 92 3.83 20.96 -6.76
C ASP A 92 4.31 20.13 -7.96
N VAL A 93 3.43 19.94 -8.95
CA VAL A 93 3.70 19.15 -10.15
C VAL A 93 3.59 20.10 -11.34
N ARG A 94 4.62 20.14 -12.19
CA ARG A 94 4.67 20.95 -13.40
C ARG A 94 4.17 20.19 -14.62
#